data_AF-A0A2W6BRU8-F1
#
_entry.id   AF-A0A2W6BRU8-F1
#
_cell.length_a   1.000
_cell.length_b   1.000
_cell.length_c   1.000
_cell.angle_alpha   90.00
_cell.angle_beta   90.00
_cell.angle_gamma   90.00
#
_symmetry.space_group_name_H-M   'P 1'
#
loop_
_entity.id
_entity.type
_entity.pdbx_description
1 polymer ?
#
loop_
_entity_poly.entity_id
_entity_poly.type
_entity_poly.pdbx_seq_one_letter_code
_entity_poly.pdbx_strand_id
1 'polypeptide(L)'
;MASDMSTDLPAFPATHTDPLTLHETADDPDALATYIDTMRERLAVGELDAADELELRALLGGALRMAGWFEDALAVLDDAAVLAGRAGDPVRAHTALIRLAHAHQWRGDFATSNEMFDGLLADAPQYSDRVRAFTLQHAGENAYDQQRFSLAAVYFSAALQLRQQDGAPEDEVESSRRAWARSTACIEPDHYP
;
A
#
# COMPACT_ATOMS: atom_id res chain seq x y z
N MET A 1 -22.80 -13.27 -18.64
CA MET A 1 -22.81 -13.62 -17.21
C MET A 1 -21.47 -13.13 -16.68
N ALA A 2 -21.47 -12.08 -15.85
CA ALA A 2 -20.22 -11.63 -15.22
C ALA A 2 -19.81 -12.74 -14.25
N SER A 3 -18.63 -13.31 -14.46
CA SER A 3 -18.06 -14.32 -13.57
C SER A 3 -17.76 -13.63 -12.25
N ASP A 4 -18.26 -14.16 -11.14
CA ASP A 4 -17.97 -13.64 -9.81
C ASP A 4 -16.50 -13.95 -9.47
N MET A 5 -15.61 -13.00 -9.76
CA MET A 5 -14.16 -13.07 -9.57
C MET A 5 -13.77 -13.46 -8.12
N SER A 6 -14.62 -13.15 -7.14
CA SER A 6 -14.39 -13.45 -5.71
C SER A 6 -14.22 -14.95 -5.43
N THR A 7 -14.72 -15.82 -6.31
CA THR A 7 -14.79 -17.27 -6.04
C THR A 7 -13.60 -18.08 -6.57
N ASP A 8 -12.73 -17.50 -7.40
CA ASP A 8 -11.71 -18.27 -8.17
C ASP A 8 -10.28 -17.75 -8.02
N LEU A 9 -10.07 -16.67 -7.26
CA LEU A 9 -8.71 -16.22 -6.90
C LEU A 9 -8.22 -17.00 -5.67
N PRO A 10 -6.97 -17.50 -5.67
CA PRO A 10 -6.37 -18.03 -4.46
C PRO A 10 -6.40 -16.96 -3.37
N ALA A 11 -6.56 -17.39 -2.12
CA ALA A 11 -6.41 -16.49 -0.98
C ALA A 11 -5.00 -15.88 -1.00
N PHE A 12 -4.91 -14.58 -0.69
CA PHE A 12 -3.62 -13.94 -0.49
C PHE A 12 -2.89 -14.66 0.67
N PRO A 13 -1.58 -14.95 0.55
CA PRO A 13 -0.84 -15.62 1.62
C PRO A 13 -0.87 -14.81 2.92
N ALA A 14 -0.74 -15.49 4.06
CA ALA A 14 -0.64 -14.81 5.35
C ALA A 14 0.60 -13.89 5.37
N THR A 15 0.46 -12.74 6.02
CA THR A 15 1.52 -11.75 6.14
C THR A 15 1.63 -11.21 7.55
N HIS A 16 2.81 -10.70 7.88
CA HIS A 16 3.04 -9.90 9.07
C HIS A 16 3.81 -8.62 8.71
N THR A 17 3.65 -7.57 9.51
CA THR A 17 4.46 -6.36 9.39
C THR A 17 5.71 -6.49 10.25
N ASP A 18 6.89 -6.41 9.63
CA ASP A 18 8.16 -6.35 10.35
C ASP A 18 8.15 -5.14 11.30
N PRO A 19 8.42 -5.33 12.61
CA PRO A 19 8.29 -4.27 13.61
C PRO A 19 9.39 -3.19 13.51
N LEU A 20 10.47 -3.45 12.78
CA LEU A 20 11.60 -2.55 12.60
C LEU A 20 11.51 -1.76 11.29
N THR A 21 11.17 -2.42 10.18
CA THR A 21 11.08 -1.76 8.87
C THR A 21 9.68 -1.25 8.56
N LEU A 22 8.66 -1.74 9.28
CA LEU A 22 7.24 -1.52 8.97
C LEU A 22 6.81 -2.12 7.62
N HIS A 23 7.66 -2.94 6.99
CA HIS A 23 7.33 -3.60 5.74
C HIS A 23 6.50 -4.86 5.98
N GLU A 24 5.52 -5.08 5.12
CA GLU A 24 4.76 -6.33 5.07
C GLU A 24 5.65 -7.46 4.53
N THR A 25 5.64 -8.61 5.19
CA THR A 25 6.39 -9.80 4.77
C THR A 25 5.44 -10.98 4.68
N ALA A 26 5.54 -11.78 3.62
CA ALA A 26 4.80 -13.02 3.51
C ALA A 26 5.36 -14.05 4.49
N ASP A 27 4.48 -14.70 5.23
CA ASP A 27 4.84 -15.78 6.15
C ASP A 27 5.35 -17.02 5.41
N ASP A 28 4.87 -17.22 4.18
CA ASP A 28 5.24 -18.30 3.28
C ASP A 28 5.62 -17.72 1.89
N PRO A 29 6.92 -17.58 1.60
CA PRO A 29 7.41 -17.09 0.30
C PRO A 29 7.02 -17.99 -0.90
N ASP A 30 6.89 -19.30 -0.70
CA ASP A 30 6.52 -20.22 -1.78
C ASP A 30 5.03 -20.08 -2.12
N ALA A 31 4.18 -19.87 -1.10
CA ALA A 31 2.78 -19.52 -1.30
C ALA A 31 2.63 -18.16 -2.00
N LEU A 32 3.46 -17.17 -1.67
CA LEU A 32 3.49 -15.88 -2.36
C LEU A 32 3.90 -16.03 -3.84
N ALA A 33 4.93 -16.83 -4.13
CA ALA A 33 5.33 -17.10 -5.51
C ALA A 33 4.21 -17.78 -6.32
N THR A 34 3.56 -18.78 -5.73
CA THR A 34 2.39 -19.46 -6.34
C THR A 34 1.24 -18.49 -6.61
N TYR A 35 0.97 -17.59 -5.66
CA TYR A 35 -0.04 -16.55 -5.82
C TYR A 35 0.29 -15.63 -7.00
N ILE A 36 1.54 -15.15 -7.09
CA ILE A 36 2.01 -14.30 -8.19
C ILE A 36 1.82 -14.98 -9.55
N ASP A 37 2.24 -16.24 -9.68
CA ASP A 37 2.10 -16.99 -10.93
C ASP A 37 0.62 -17.15 -11.33
N THR A 38 -0.25 -17.44 -10.36
CA THR A 38 -1.70 -17.56 -10.60
C THR A 38 -2.30 -16.23 -11.08
N MET A 39 -1.93 -15.10 -10.47
CA MET A 39 -2.41 -13.78 -10.89
C MET A 39 -1.92 -13.42 -12.31
N ARG A 40 -0.67 -13.77 -12.65
CA ARG A 40 -0.09 -13.56 -13.99
C ARG A 40 -0.82 -14.39 -15.05
N GLU A 41 -1.07 -15.66 -14.78
CA GLU A 41 -1.85 -16.53 -15.67
C GLU A 41 -3.25 -15.96 -15.88
N ARG A 42 -3.90 -15.50 -14.82
CA ARG A 42 -5.25 -14.93 -14.90
C ARG A 42 -5.28 -13.64 -15.73
N LEU A 43 -4.29 -12.76 -15.57
CA LEU A 43 -4.16 -11.57 -16.41
C LEU A 43 -3.90 -11.92 -17.88
N ALA A 44 -3.10 -12.96 -18.15
CA ALA A 44 -2.78 -13.39 -19.51
C ALA A 44 -3.98 -13.94 -20.29
N VAL A 45 -5.02 -14.45 -19.61
CA VAL A 45 -6.28 -14.89 -20.24
C VAL A 45 -7.01 -13.71 -20.91
N GLY A 46 -6.96 -12.50 -20.31
CA GLY A 46 -7.47 -11.28 -20.95
C GLY A 46 -9.00 -11.16 -21.07
N GLU A 47 -9.76 -11.95 -20.30
CA GLU A 47 -11.24 -11.95 -20.32
C GLU A 47 -11.88 -11.15 -19.17
N LEU A 48 -11.10 -10.26 -18.55
CA LEU A 48 -11.53 -9.46 -17.39
C LEU A 48 -12.20 -8.16 -17.85
N ASP A 49 -13.19 -7.70 -17.09
CA ASP A 49 -13.63 -6.31 -17.23
C ASP A 49 -12.62 -5.35 -16.58
N ALA A 50 -12.75 -4.05 -16.85
CA ALA A 50 -11.79 -3.07 -16.37
C ALA A 50 -11.70 -2.96 -14.83
N ALA A 51 -12.76 -3.30 -14.10
CA ALA A 51 -12.76 -3.25 -12.64
C ALA A 51 -12.01 -4.46 -12.07
N ASP A 52 -12.31 -5.65 -12.59
CA ASP A 52 -11.64 -6.90 -12.22
C ASP A 52 -10.15 -6.86 -12.60
N GLU A 53 -9.85 -6.36 -13.80
CA GLU A 53 -8.49 -6.18 -14.29
C GLU A 53 -7.67 -5.23 -13.41
N LEU A 54 -8.29 -4.15 -12.92
CA LEU A 54 -7.67 -3.20 -12.01
C LEU A 54 -7.37 -3.84 -10.65
N GLU A 55 -8.34 -4.54 -10.06
CA GLU A 55 -8.17 -5.21 -8.78
C GLU A 55 -7.07 -6.25 -8.85
N LEU A 56 -7.07 -7.08 -9.90
CA LEU A 56 -6.09 -8.13 -10.10
C LEU A 56 -4.67 -7.57 -10.25
N ARG A 57 -4.48 -6.49 -11.04
CA ARG A 57 -3.19 -5.81 -11.13
C ARG A 57 -2.75 -5.23 -9.79
N ALA A 58 -3.67 -4.63 -9.06
CA ALA A 58 -3.34 -3.99 -7.80
C ALA A 58 -2.93 -5.02 -6.71
N LEU A 59 -3.52 -6.23 -6.74
CA LEU A 59 -3.11 -7.36 -5.90
C LEU A 59 -1.76 -7.95 -6.34
N LEU A 60 -1.58 -8.21 -7.64
CA LEU A 60 -0.33 -8.71 -8.20
C LEU A 60 0.83 -7.75 -7.91
N GLY A 61 0.63 -6.45 -8.09
CA GLY A 61 1.65 -5.43 -7.80
C GLY A 61 2.07 -5.41 -6.33
N GLY A 62 1.13 -5.58 -5.40
CA GLY A 62 1.42 -5.73 -3.98
C GLY A 62 2.25 -6.99 -3.67
N ALA A 63 1.87 -8.12 -4.27
CA ALA A 63 2.60 -9.38 -4.11
C ALA A 63 4.02 -9.31 -4.68
N LEU A 64 4.19 -8.73 -5.88
CA LEU A 64 5.49 -8.53 -6.53
C LEU A 64 6.40 -7.62 -5.70
N ARG A 65 5.85 -6.52 -5.15
CA ARG A 65 6.59 -5.64 -4.23
C ARG A 65 7.09 -6.41 -3.01
N MET A 66 6.23 -7.23 -2.40
CA MET A 66 6.59 -8.05 -1.23
C MET A 66 7.64 -9.12 -1.54
N ALA A 67 7.61 -9.68 -2.75
CA ALA A 67 8.63 -10.61 -3.25
C ALA A 67 9.96 -9.91 -3.65
N GLY A 68 10.03 -8.58 -3.60
CA GLY A 68 11.19 -7.80 -4.02
C GLY A 68 11.37 -7.69 -5.54
N TRP A 69 10.37 -8.08 -6.34
CA TRP A 69 10.39 -7.99 -7.80
C TRP A 69 9.91 -6.61 -8.25
N PHE A 70 10.68 -5.59 -7.87
CA PHE A 70 10.23 -4.20 -7.93
C PHE A 70 9.92 -3.69 -9.35
N GLU A 71 10.71 -4.06 -10.36
CA GLU A 71 10.44 -3.60 -11.74
C GLU A 71 9.12 -4.16 -12.27
N ASP A 72 8.82 -5.43 -11.98
CA ASP A 72 7.54 -6.05 -12.33
C ASP A 72 6.38 -5.41 -11.55
N ALA A 73 6.60 -5.13 -10.26
CA ALA A 73 5.60 -4.46 -9.42
C ALA A 73 5.26 -3.07 -9.96
N LEU A 74 6.28 -2.28 -10.32
CA LEU A 74 6.11 -0.93 -10.87
C LEU A 74 5.38 -0.97 -12.21
N ALA A 75 5.75 -1.87 -13.12
CA ALA A 75 5.08 -1.99 -14.42
C ALA A 75 3.58 -2.31 -14.25
N VAL A 76 3.24 -3.28 -13.39
CA VAL A 76 1.85 -3.67 -13.16
C VAL A 76 1.05 -2.58 -12.45
N LEU A 77 1.66 -1.85 -11.50
CA LEU A 77 1.00 -0.78 -10.75
C LEU A 77 0.84 0.51 -11.57
N ASP A 78 1.75 0.79 -12.51
CA ASP A 78 1.60 1.88 -13.47
C ASP A 78 0.40 1.62 -14.40
N ASP A 79 0.31 0.41 -14.97
CA ASP A 79 -0.86 -0.03 -15.73
C ASP A 79 -2.16 0.10 -14.93
N ALA A 80 -2.14 -0.29 -13.65
CA ALA A 80 -3.29 -0.15 -12.75
C ALA A 80 -3.68 1.32 -12.54
N ALA A 81 -2.71 2.21 -12.33
CA ALA A 81 -2.97 3.64 -12.18
C ALA A 81 -3.57 4.27 -13.45
N VAL A 82 -3.03 3.90 -14.62
CA VAL A 82 -3.57 4.32 -15.93
C VAL A 82 -5.00 3.82 -16.12
N LEU A 83 -5.27 2.55 -15.81
CA LEU A 83 -6.59 1.96 -15.92
C LEU A 83 -7.60 2.63 -14.99
N ALA A 84 -7.23 2.86 -13.73
CA ALA A 84 -8.07 3.55 -12.75
C ALA A 84 -8.39 4.99 -13.18
N GLY A 85 -7.40 5.72 -13.72
CA GLY A 85 -7.60 7.07 -14.24
C GLY A 85 -8.59 7.11 -15.42
N ARG A 86 -8.55 6.12 -16.31
CA ARG A 86 -9.49 6.01 -17.45
C ARG A 86 -10.91 5.64 -17.02
N ALA A 87 -11.04 4.88 -15.93
CA ALA A 87 -12.34 4.49 -15.40
C ALA A 87 -13.14 5.67 -14.81
N GLY A 88 -12.48 6.80 -14.52
CA GLY A 88 -13.13 8.01 -14.03
C GLY A 88 -13.60 7.93 -12.57
N ASP A 89 -13.06 7.00 -11.79
CA ASP A 89 -13.29 6.89 -10.34
C ASP A 89 -12.09 7.54 -9.61
N PRO A 90 -12.27 8.74 -9.02
CA PRO A 90 -11.18 9.47 -8.37
C PRO A 90 -10.61 8.74 -7.15
N VAL A 91 -11.41 7.94 -6.43
CA VAL A 91 -10.95 7.21 -5.24
C VAL A 91 -10.07 6.04 -5.68
N ARG A 92 -10.48 5.30 -6.71
CA ARG A 92 -9.68 4.21 -7.27
C ARG A 92 -8.37 4.73 -7.87
N ALA A 93 -8.41 5.84 -8.61
CA ALA A 93 -7.20 6.46 -9.17
C ALA A 93 -6.22 6.88 -8.06
N HIS A 94 -6.71 7.55 -7.02
CA HIS A 94 -5.88 7.95 -5.87
C HIS A 94 -5.26 6.75 -5.15
N THR A 95 -6.05 5.69 -4.93
CA THR A 95 -5.59 4.46 -4.28
C THR A 95 -4.54 3.73 -5.12
N ALA A 96 -4.70 3.67 -6.44
CA ALA A 96 -3.72 3.07 -7.34
C ALA A 96 -2.38 3.84 -7.31
N LEU A 97 -2.44 5.17 -7.31
CA LEU A 97 -1.24 6.03 -7.20
C LEU A 97 -0.51 5.85 -5.85
N ILE A 98 -1.24 5.68 -4.73
CA ILE A 98 -0.61 5.35 -3.44
C ILE A 98 0.17 4.04 -3.52
N ARG A 99 -0.42 3.00 -4.13
CA ARG A 99 0.24 1.69 -4.28
C ARG A 99 1.48 1.77 -5.17
N LEU A 100 1.43 2.54 -6.25
CA LEU A 100 2.57 2.79 -7.13
C LEU A 100 3.68 3.55 -6.38
N ALA A 101 3.34 4.62 -5.64
CA ALA A 101 4.29 5.37 -4.81
C ALA A 101 4.95 4.48 -3.74
N HIS A 102 4.18 3.56 -3.14
CA HIS A 102 4.68 2.59 -2.17
C HIS A 102 5.69 1.60 -2.80
N ALA A 103 5.49 1.20 -4.06
CA ALA A 103 6.47 0.38 -4.79
C ALA A 103 7.76 1.16 -5.10
N HIS A 104 7.67 2.44 -5.48
CA HIS A 104 8.86 3.30 -5.61
C HIS A 104 9.63 3.43 -4.29
N GLN A 105 8.91 3.62 -3.18
CA GLN A 105 9.50 3.66 -1.83
C GLN A 105 10.30 2.38 -1.55
N TRP A 106 9.70 1.19 -1.70
CA TRP A 106 10.36 -0.07 -1.33
C TRP A 106 11.59 -0.36 -2.20
N ARG A 107 11.58 0.10 -3.44
CA ARG A 107 12.75 0.05 -4.33
C ARG A 107 13.85 1.04 -3.92
N GLY A 108 13.57 1.97 -3.01
CA GLY A 108 14.49 3.03 -2.59
C GLY A 108 14.50 4.24 -3.52
N ASP A 109 13.55 4.34 -4.46
CA ASP A 109 13.40 5.48 -5.36
C ASP A 109 12.61 6.61 -4.69
N PHE A 110 13.24 7.18 -3.66
CA PHE A 110 12.61 8.19 -2.81
C PHE A 110 12.35 9.51 -3.51
N ALA A 111 13.06 9.83 -4.60
CA ALA A 111 12.79 11.03 -5.38
C ALA A 111 11.38 10.95 -5.97
N THR A 112 11.08 9.85 -6.66
CA THR A 112 9.77 9.62 -7.26
C THR A 112 8.67 9.44 -6.21
N SER A 113 8.91 8.61 -5.18
CA SER A 113 7.87 8.38 -4.16
C SER A 113 7.55 9.66 -3.37
N ASN A 114 8.53 10.51 -3.07
CA ASN A 114 8.29 11.79 -2.41
C ASN A 114 7.44 12.73 -3.28
N GLU A 115 7.77 12.89 -4.57
CA GLU A 115 6.98 13.72 -5.48
C GLU A 115 5.52 13.23 -5.57
N MET A 116 5.32 11.92 -5.68
CA MET A 116 3.98 11.33 -5.69
C MET A 116 3.24 11.57 -4.38
N PHE A 117 3.86 11.32 -3.22
CA PHE A 117 3.22 11.51 -1.92
C PHE A 117 2.92 12.98 -1.62
N ASP A 118 3.75 13.92 -2.05
CA ASP A 118 3.45 15.36 -1.92
C ASP A 118 2.16 15.74 -2.65
N GLY A 119 1.98 15.26 -3.88
CA GLY A 119 0.74 15.42 -4.64
C GLY A 119 -0.46 14.73 -3.98
N LEU A 120 -0.30 13.46 -3.59
CA LEU A 120 -1.36 12.68 -2.94
C LEU A 120 -1.81 13.32 -1.62
N LEU A 121 -0.88 13.85 -0.82
CA LEU A 121 -1.20 14.54 0.44
C LEU A 121 -1.91 15.88 0.20
N ALA A 122 -1.53 16.62 -0.86
CA ALA A 122 -2.20 17.86 -1.23
C ALA A 122 -3.66 17.62 -1.68
N ASP A 123 -3.89 16.52 -2.39
CA ASP A 123 -5.20 16.13 -2.90
C ASP A 123 -6.08 15.43 -1.83
N ALA A 124 -5.47 14.78 -0.83
CA ALA A 124 -6.17 14.00 0.19
C ALA A 124 -7.39 14.67 0.86
N PRO A 125 -7.39 15.99 1.17
CA PRO A 125 -8.51 16.65 1.85
C PRO A 125 -9.85 16.61 1.13
N GLN A 126 -9.89 16.29 -0.17
CA GLN A 126 -11.14 16.17 -0.93
C GLN A 126 -11.85 14.82 -0.75
N TYR A 127 -11.18 13.84 -0.12
CA TYR A 127 -11.70 12.48 0.08
C TYR A 127 -12.18 12.24 1.52
N SER A 128 -12.79 11.07 1.74
CA SER A 128 -13.21 10.64 3.08
C SER A 128 -12.02 10.43 4.02
N ASP A 129 -12.30 10.43 5.34
CA ASP A 129 -11.30 10.21 6.37
C ASP A 129 -10.57 8.87 6.21
N ARG A 130 -11.27 7.84 5.71
CA ARG A 130 -10.65 6.56 5.37
C ARG A 130 -9.57 6.68 4.30
N VAL A 131 -9.83 7.39 3.20
CA VAL A 131 -8.84 7.60 2.13
C VAL A 131 -7.69 8.51 2.59
N ARG A 132 -8.02 9.52 3.39
CA ARG A 132 -7.02 10.42 4.01
C ARG A 132 -6.09 9.66 4.93
N ALA A 133 -6.63 8.81 5.81
CA ALA A 133 -5.84 7.97 6.71
C ALA A 133 -4.96 6.98 5.94
N PHE A 134 -5.48 6.37 4.88
CA PHE A 134 -4.71 5.47 4.02
C PHE A 134 -3.53 6.20 3.34
N THR A 135 -3.76 7.42 2.86
CA THR A 135 -2.71 8.28 2.27
C THR A 135 -1.64 8.64 3.30
N LEU A 136 -2.05 9.08 4.50
CA LEU A 136 -1.15 9.47 5.58
C LEU A 136 -0.32 8.28 6.09
N GLN A 137 -0.92 7.09 6.22
CA GLN A 137 -0.22 5.87 6.61
C GLN A 137 0.96 5.59 5.66
N HIS A 138 0.72 5.59 4.35
CA HIS A 138 1.75 5.28 3.35
C HIS A 138 2.79 6.41 3.22
N ALA A 139 2.38 7.68 3.33
CA ALA A 139 3.33 8.79 3.40
C ALA A 139 4.23 8.70 4.64
N GLY A 140 3.68 8.21 5.76
CA GLY A 140 4.41 7.88 6.99
C GLY A 140 5.47 6.80 6.76
N GLU A 141 5.10 5.69 6.13
CA GLU A 141 6.02 4.59 5.76
C GLU A 141 7.15 5.09 4.85
N ASN A 142 6.82 5.90 3.85
CA ASN A 142 7.81 6.50 2.98
C ASN A 142 8.77 7.45 3.70
N ALA A 143 8.28 8.26 4.64
CA ALA A 143 9.13 9.09 5.48
C ALA A 143 10.00 8.26 6.44
N TYR A 144 9.44 7.17 6.97
CA TYR A 144 10.10 6.27 7.91
C TYR A 144 11.30 5.55 7.29
N ASP A 145 11.17 5.01 6.08
CA ASP A 145 12.27 4.36 5.34
C ASP A 145 13.44 5.30 5.07
N GLN A 146 13.17 6.60 4.97
CA GLN A 146 14.18 7.66 4.80
C GLN A 146 14.73 8.17 6.13
N GLN A 147 14.41 7.51 7.25
CA GLN A 147 14.79 7.91 8.61
C GLN A 147 14.28 9.31 9.02
N ARG A 148 13.25 9.83 8.34
CA ARG A 148 12.59 11.10 8.68
C ARG A 148 11.55 10.85 9.78
N PHE A 149 12.00 10.29 10.90
CA PHE A 149 11.14 9.73 11.95
C PHE A 149 10.16 10.75 12.55
N SER A 150 10.56 12.02 12.72
CA SER A 150 9.65 13.07 13.20
C SER A 150 8.50 13.32 12.23
N LEU A 151 8.77 13.34 10.92
CA LEU A 151 7.74 13.51 9.90
C LEU A 151 6.85 12.27 9.80
N ALA A 152 7.44 11.07 9.84
CA ALA A 152 6.70 9.81 9.87
C ALA A 152 5.73 9.76 11.07
N ALA A 153 6.20 10.13 12.27
CA ALA A 153 5.38 10.17 13.47
C ALA A 153 4.18 11.13 13.33
N VAL A 154 4.38 12.30 12.71
CA VAL A 154 3.28 13.23 12.40
C VAL A 154 2.23 12.56 11.51
N TYR A 155 2.65 11.95 10.40
CA TYR A 155 1.71 11.28 9.49
C TYR A 155 0.97 10.10 10.15
N PHE A 156 1.68 9.23 10.86
CA PHE A 156 1.06 8.09 11.55
C PHE A 156 0.08 8.52 12.65
N SER A 157 0.41 9.55 13.43
CA SER A 157 -0.50 10.09 14.45
C SER A 157 -1.79 10.66 13.84
N ALA A 158 -1.68 11.32 12.69
CA ALA A 158 -2.82 11.85 11.96
C ALA A 158 -3.69 10.73 11.35
N ALA A 159 -3.06 9.70 10.77
CA ALA A 159 -3.76 8.51 10.29
C ALA A 159 -4.50 7.79 11.43
N LEU A 160 -3.84 7.60 12.59
CA LEU A 160 -4.42 7.00 13.78
C LEU A 160 -5.65 7.77 14.26
N GLN A 161 -5.55 9.10 14.36
CA GLN A 161 -6.65 9.95 14.79
C GLN A 161 -7.87 9.81 13.87
N LEU A 162 -7.67 9.85 12.56
CA LEU A 162 -8.75 9.68 11.58
C LEU A 162 -9.39 8.30 11.67
N ARG A 163 -8.60 7.22 11.78
CA ARG A 163 -9.09 5.85 11.92
C ARG A 163 -9.95 5.67 13.18
N GLN A 164 -9.52 6.27 14.30
CA GLN A 164 -10.29 6.23 15.55
C GLN A 164 -11.62 7.00 15.46
N GLN A 165 -11.63 8.14 14.76
CA GLN A 165 -12.82 8.95 14.57
C GLN A 165 -13.84 8.29 13.63
N ASP A 166 -13.37 7.63 12.57
CA ASP A 166 -14.19 6.93 11.57
C ASP A 166 -14.67 5.55 12.05
N GLY A 167 -14.13 5.05 13.17
CA GLY A 167 -14.43 3.69 13.65
C GLY A 167 -13.88 2.60 12.72
N ALA A 168 -12.68 2.82 12.18
CA ALA A 168 -12.01 1.88 11.30
C ALA A 168 -11.75 0.53 12.00
N PRO A 169 -11.54 -0.56 11.23
CA PRO A 169 -11.15 -1.85 11.76
C PRO A 169 -9.95 -1.78 12.73
N GLU A 170 -9.96 -2.58 13.80
CA GLU A 170 -8.93 -2.49 14.86
C GLU A 170 -7.52 -2.84 14.36
N ASP A 171 -7.40 -3.70 13.35
CA ASP A 171 -6.12 -4.00 12.69
C ASP A 171 -5.53 -2.78 11.98
N GLU A 172 -6.36 -1.96 11.31
CA GLU A 172 -5.92 -0.69 10.74
C GLU A 172 -5.51 0.32 11.84
N VAL A 173 -6.26 0.39 12.93
CA VAL A 173 -5.96 1.26 14.09
C VAL A 173 -4.64 0.84 14.74
N GLU A 174 -4.45 -0.45 15.00
CA GLU A 174 -3.25 -1.02 15.60
C GLU A 174 -2.03 -0.84 14.69
N SER A 175 -2.20 -0.97 13.37
CA SER A 175 -1.14 -0.69 12.40
C SER A 175 -0.61 0.74 12.52
N SER A 176 -1.49 1.76 12.52
CA SER A 176 -1.06 3.15 12.74
C SER A 176 -0.46 3.38 14.12
N ARG A 177 -1.02 2.75 15.16
CA ARG A 177 -0.53 2.86 16.55
C ARG A 177 0.90 2.34 16.67
N ARG A 178 1.19 1.16 16.12
CA ARG A 178 2.54 0.56 16.09
C ARG A 178 3.52 1.42 15.29
N ALA A 179 3.14 1.85 14.10
CA ALA A 179 4.00 2.67 13.24
C ALA A 179 4.34 4.03 13.88
N TRP A 180 3.37 4.66 14.54
CA TRP A 180 3.58 5.86 15.33
C TRP A 180 4.54 5.62 16.50
N ALA A 181 4.27 4.61 17.34
CA ALA A 181 5.11 4.28 18.49
C ALA A 181 6.55 3.93 18.08
N ARG A 182 6.71 3.22 16.97
CA ARG A 182 8.02 2.89 16.40
C ARG A 182 8.76 4.15 15.94
N SER A 183 8.08 5.04 15.23
CA SER A 183 8.66 6.32 14.79
C SER A 183 9.09 7.18 15.97
N THR A 184 8.29 7.27 17.03
CA THR A 184 8.63 8.05 18.24
C THR A 184 9.84 7.46 18.97
N ALA A 185 9.96 6.14 19.06
CA ALA A 185 11.12 5.49 19.68
C ALA A 185 12.42 5.77 18.91
N CYS A 186 12.36 5.95 17.59
CA CYS A 186 13.53 6.33 16.78
C CYS A 186 13.93 7.81 16.90
N ILE A 187 13.03 8.69 17.38
CA ILE A 187 13.33 10.11 17.64
C ILE A 187 14.08 10.27 18.97
N GLU A 188 13.72 9.49 19.98
CA GLU A 188 14.29 9.52 21.33
C GLU A 188 15.11 8.25 21.61
N PRO A 189 16.30 8.09 21.01
CA PRO A 189 17.07 6.85 21.14
C PRO A 189 17.53 6.52 22.57
N ASP A 190 17.44 7.46 23.51
CA ASP A 190 18.00 7.36 24.86
C ASP A 190 17.00 6.91 25.96
N HIS A 191 15.79 6.44 25.62
CA HIS A 191 14.80 5.97 26.60
C HIS A 191 14.46 4.47 26.49
N TYR A 192 15.48 3.62 26.66
CA TYR A 192 15.28 2.24 27.13
C TYR A 192 16.29 1.95 28.27
N PRO A 193 15.84 1.59 29.48
CA PRO A 193 16.74 1.20 30.58
C PRO A 193 17.42 -0.15 30.35
#